data_AF-A0A963LSK9-F1
#
_entry.id   AF-A0A963LSK9-F1
#
_cell.length_a   1.000
_cell.length_b   1.000
_cell.length_c   1.000
_cell.angle_alpha   90.00
_cell.angle_beta   90.00
_cell.angle_gamma   90.00
#
_symmetry.space_group_name_H-M   'P 1'
#
loop_
_entity.id
_entity.type
_entity.pdbx_description
1 polymer ?
#
loop_
_entity_poly.entity_id
_entity_poly.type
_entity_poly.pdbx_seq_one_letter_code
_entity_poly.pdbx_strand_id
1 'polypeptide(L)'
;SPAAAAPPRPRIRLADIGIGPRRPPGRPAALLVLVALAWAVFQLWVASPLPERLGVLVFNQATIRSLHLAFAVAIAFLAYPASKRVATDRVSVADGVLAVLAAASAGFLALFYASITAHTGAPTGFEVAIAALGMALLLEATRRVLGLPMVLLAL
;
A
#
# COMPACT_ATOMS: atom_id res chain seq x y z
N SER A 1 2.60 42.60 41.98
CA SER A 1 2.36 41.14 41.90
C SER A 1 2.91 40.66 40.56
N PRO A 2 4.03 39.93 40.51
CA PRO A 2 4.60 39.50 39.23
C PRO A 2 3.77 38.36 38.66
N ALA A 3 3.28 38.55 37.44
CA ALA A 3 2.52 37.56 36.69
C ALA A 3 3.37 36.30 36.46
N ALA A 4 2.92 35.17 36.99
CA ALA A 4 3.52 33.86 36.78
C ALA A 4 3.55 33.54 35.28
N ALA A 5 4.76 33.48 34.71
CA ALA A 5 4.98 33.07 33.34
C ALA A 5 4.49 31.62 33.17
N ALA A 6 3.48 31.42 32.32
CA ALA A 6 2.99 30.09 31.97
C ALA A 6 4.13 29.23 31.39
N PRO A 7 4.24 27.95 31.77
CA PRO A 7 5.30 27.09 31.28
C PRO A 7 5.25 26.97 29.74
N PRO A 8 6.40 26.91 29.05
CA PRO A 8 6.44 26.80 27.60
C PRO A 8 5.73 25.51 27.17
N ARG A 9 4.68 25.64 26.35
CA ARG A 9 3.97 24.49 25.79
C ARG A 9 4.99 23.62 25.01
N PRO A 10 5.02 22.29 25.23
CA PRO A 10 5.87 21.42 24.43
C PRO A 10 5.48 21.57 22.97
N ARG A 11 6.34 22.24 22.19
CA ARG A 11 6.22 22.30 20.74
C ARG A 11 6.69 20.95 20.22
N ILE A 12 5.78 19.97 20.19
CA ILE A 12 5.96 18.79 19.35
C ILE A 12 6.10 19.34 17.93
N ARG A 13 7.33 19.45 17.42
CA ARG A 13 7.51 19.83 16.02
C ARG A 13 6.96 18.65 15.23
N LEU A 14 6.10 18.93 14.26
CA LEU A 14 5.61 17.91 13.33
C LEU A 14 6.76 17.15 12.62
N ALA A 15 7.96 17.75 12.59
CA ALA A 15 9.21 17.12 12.16
C ALA A 15 9.74 16.03 13.12
N ASP A 16 9.47 16.12 14.43
CA ASP A 16 9.88 15.14 15.44
C ASP A 16 8.97 13.89 15.38
N ILE A 17 7.77 14.03 14.80
CA ILE A 17 6.88 12.92 14.44
C ILE A 17 7.35 12.33 13.10
N GLY A 18 8.56 11.77 13.10
CA GLY A 18 9.27 11.36 11.88
C GLY A 18 8.71 10.11 11.19
N ILE A 19 7.46 10.16 10.72
CA ILE A 19 6.83 9.21 9.78
C ILE A 19 5.88 10.00 8.86
N GLY A 20 6.43 10.95 8.10
CA GLY A 20 5.69 11.62 7.02
C GLY A 20 5.91 10.89 5.69
N PRO A 21 4.90 10.77 4.81
CA PRO A 21 5.09 10.25 3.45
C PRO A 21 6.11 11.10 2.68
N ARG A 22 6.87 10.47 1.78
CA ARG A 22 7.85 11.15 0.91
C ARG A 22 7.18 12.28 0.12
N ARG A 23 7.92 13.36 -0.13
CA ARG A 23 7.54 14.42 -1.09
C ARG A 23 8.47 14.39 -2.31
N PRO A 24 8.41 13.37 -3.17
CA PRO A 24 9.38 13.26 -4.23
C PRO A 24 9.15 14.34 -5.30
N PRO A 25 10.12 15.21 -5.64
CA PRO A 25 9.93 16.14 -6.73
C PRO A 25 10.01 15.41 -8.08
N GLY A 26 9.13 15.78 -9.01
CA GLY A 26 9.18 15.34 -10.41
C GLY A 26 8.40 14.06 -10.74
N ARG A 27 8.92 13.28 -11.70
CA ARG A 27 8.28 12.07 -12.28
C ARG A 27 7.80 11.02 -11.25
N PRO A 28 8.55 10.68 -10.18
CA PRO A 28 8.05 9.72 -9.18
C PRO A 28 6.85 10.20 -8.37
N ALA A 29 6.70 11.51 -8.13
CA ALA A 29 5.45 12.04 -7.53
C ALA A 29 4.27 11.88 -8.49
N ALA A 30 4.47 12.14 -9.79
CA ALA A 30 3.42 11.96 -10.78
C ALA A 30 2.94 10.50 -10.82
N LEU A 31 3.87 9.53 -10.73
CA LEU A 31 3.52 8.11 -10.65
C LEU A 31 2.70 7.80 -9.38
N LEU A 32 3.14 8.28 -8.21
CA LEU A 32 2.41 8.09 -6.95
C LEU A 32 0.98 8.65 -7.06
N VAL A 33 0.85 9.88 -7.55
CA VAL A 33 -0.45 10.55 -7.71
C VAL A 33 -1.34 9.79 -8.70
N LEU A 34 -0.78 9.32 -9.82
CA LEU A 34 -1.53 8.56 -10.81
C LEU A 34 -2.03 7.23 -10.25
N VAL A 35 -1.20 6.50 -9.49
CA VAL A 35 -1.60 5.25 -8.83
C VAL A 35 -2.66 5.53 -7.75
N ALA A 36 -2.51 6.57 -6.95
CA ALA A 36 -3.50 6.96 -5.93
C ALA A 36 -4.82 7.43 -6.54
N LEU A 37 -4.77 8.12 -7.68
CA LEU A 37 -5.96 8.52 -8.43
C LEU A 37 -6.67 7.30 -9.01
N ALA A 38 -5.93 6.37 -9.62
CA ALA A 38 -6.47 5.11 -10.11
C ALA A 38 -7.13 4.29 -9.00
N TRP A 39 -6.51 4.24 -7.82
CA TRP A 39 -7.11 3.65 -6.61
C TRP A 39 -8.46 4.29 -6.27
N ALA A 40 -8.50 5.63 -6.19
CA ALA A 40 -9.70 6.35 -5.79
C ALA A 40 -10.85 6.12 -6.78
N VAL A 41 -10.54 6.14 -8.07
CA VAL A 41 -11.50 5.81 -9.14
C VAL A 41 -12.00 4.38 -9.01
N PHE A 42 -11.10 3.41 -8.74
CA PHE A 42 -11.49 2.02 -8.54
C PHE A 42 -12.43 1.83 -7.34
N GLN A 43 -12.13 2.47 -6.20
CA GLN A 43 -13.02 2.43 -5.04
C GLN A 43 -14.39 3.06 -5.33
N LEU A 44 -14.43 4.19 -6.05
CA LEU A 44 -15.67 4.82 -6.48
C LEU A 44 -16.47 3.94 -7.45
N TRP A 45 -15.79 3.26 -8.38
CA TRP A 45 -16.42 2.32 -9.32
C TRP A 45 -17.10 1.19 -8.58
N VAL A 46 -16.39 0.53 -7.66
CA VAL A 46 -16.91 -0.60 -6.88
C VAL A 46 -18.01 -0.19 -5.89
N ALA A 47 -17.92 1.01 -5.30
CA ALA A 47 -18.94 1.51 -4.37
C ALA A 47 -20.21 2.00 -5.08
N SER A 48 -20.13 2.26 -6.38
CA SER A 48 -21.24 2.76 -7.18
C SER A 48 -22.15 1.63 -7.66
N PRO A 49 -23.46 1.87 -7.87
CA PRO A 49 -24.35 0.92 -8.55
C PRO A 49 -24.15 0.87 -10.08
N LEU A 50 -23.25 1.69 -10.64
CA LEU A 50 -22.95 1.74 -12.07
C LEU A 50 -22.43 0.42 -12.68
N PRO A 51 -21.53 -0.36 -12.04
CA PRO A 51 -21.03 -1.60 -12.61
C PRO A 51 -22.16 -2.60 -12.89
N GLU A 52 -23.13 -2.70 -11.98
CA GLU A 52 -24.30 -3.57 -12.12
C GLU A 52 -25.26 -3.08 -13.20
N ARG A 53 -25.45 -1.75 -13.31
CA ARG A 53 -26.34 -1.16 -14.34
C ARG A 53 -25.77 -1.23 -15.75
N LEU A 54 -24.45 -1.10 -15.88
CA LEU A 54 -23.77 -1.11 -17.18
C LEU A 54 -23.35 -2.52 -17.60
N GLY A 55 -23.29 -3.47 -16.68
CA GLY A 55 -22.84 -4.85 -16.95
C GLY A 55 -21.37 -4.96 -17.35
N VAL A 56 -20.58 -3.91 -17.13
CA VAL A 56 -19.17 -3.83 -17.51
C VAL A 56 -18.31 -3.91 -16.25
N LEU A 57 -17.19 -4.66 -16.29
CA LEU A 57 -16.24 -4.77 -15.18
C LEU A 57 -16.89 -5.13 -13.84
N VAL A 58 -17.78 -6.13 -13.86
CA VAL A 58 -18.40 -6.70 -12.67
C VAL A 58 -17.43 -7.69 -12.03
N PHE A 59 -16.96 -7.36 -10.83
CA PHE A 59 -15.99 -8.17 -10.11
C PHE A 59 -16.64 -8.90 -8.93
N ASN A 60 -16.17 -10.11 -8.64
CA ASN A 60 -16.54 -10.78 -7.39
C ASN A 60 -15.81 -10.17 -6.19
N GLN A 61 -16.29 -10.49 -4.99
CA GLN A 61 -15.77 -9.93 -3.73
C GLN A 61 -14.29 -10.25 -3.49
N ALA A 62 -13.83 -11.44 -3.87
CA ALA A 62 -12.42 -11.83 -3.72
C ALA A 62 -11.50 -11.00 -4.63
N THR A 63 -11.92 -10.78 -5.87
CA THR A 63 -11.21 -9.98 -6.88
C THR A 63 -11.11 -8.52 -6.44
N ILE A 64 -12.21 -7.95 -5.91
CA ILE A 64 -12.22 -6.58 -5.38
C ILE A 64 -11.20 -6.42 -4.26
N ARG A 65 -11.20 -7.33 -3.28
CA ARG A 65 -10.27 -7.28 -2.14
C ARG A 65 -8.81 -7.46 -2.58
N SER A 66 -8.56 -8.36 -3.54
CA SER A 66 -7.22 -8.57 -4.11
C SER A 66 -6.71 -7.34 -4.86
N LEU A 67 -7.53 -6.71 -5.70
CA LEU A 67 -7.18 -5.46 -6.39
C LEU A 67 -6.95 -4.32 -5.40
N HIS A 68 -7.83 -4.18 -4.40
CA HIS A 68 -7.64 -3.23 -3.32
C HIS A 68 -6.31 -3.48 -2.61
N LEU A 69 -5.96 -4.71 -2.25
CA LEU A 69 -4.67 -4.97 -1.61
C LEU A 69 -3.48 -4.61 -2.53
N ALA A 70 -3.57 -4.93 -3.82
CA ALA A 70 -2.52 -4.68 -4.81
C ALA A 70 -2.17 -3.20 -4.94
N PHE A 71 -3.16 -2.32 -5.03
CA PHE A 71 -2.88 -0.90 -5.09
C PHE A 71 -2.32 -0.36 -3.74
N ALA A 72 -2.57 -1.02 -2.61
CA ALA A 72 -2.34 -0.45 -1.28
C ALA A 72 -0.88 -0.65 -0.94
N VAL A 73 -0.40 -1.88 -1.19
CA VAL A 73 1.02 -2.20 -1.13
C VAL A 73 1.81 -1.37 -2.14
N ALA A 74 1.30 -1.15 -3.36
CA ALA A 74 1.96 -0.31 -4.35
C ALA A 74 2.16 1.13 -3.84
N ILE A 75 1.09 1.76 -3.34
CA ILE A 75 1.16 3.10 -2.75
C ILE A 75 2.07 3.11 -1.52
N ALA A 76 2.01 2.10 -0.65
CA ALA A 76 2.86 2.00 0.53
C ALA A 76 4.35 2.02 0.18
N PHE A 77 4.78 1.18 -0.78
CA PHE A 77 6.18 1.11 -1.21
C PHE A 77 6.65 2.39 -1.93
N LEU A 78 5.76 3.05 -2.68
CA LEU A 78 6.07 4.30 -3.38
C LEU A 78 6.11 5.51 -2.42
N ALA A 79 5.16 5.60 -1.49
CA ALA A 79 5.00 6.73 -0.58
C ALA A 79 5.98 6.70 0.61
N TYR A 80 6.35 5.51 1.10
CA TYR A 80 7.14 5.36 2.33
C TYR A 80 8.55 4.80 2.07
N PRO A 81 9.61 5.43 2.61
CA PRO A 81 10.97 4.92 2.49
C PRO A 81 11.21 3.66 3.31
N ALA A 82 12.12 2.80 2.84
CA ALA A 82 12.52 1.58 3.56
C ALA A 82 13.17 1.83 4.94
N SER A 83 13.82 2.99 5.13
CA SER A 83 14.48 3.38 6.39
C SER A 83 14.63 4.90 6.52
N LYS A 84 14.53 5.42 7.75
CA LYS A 84 14.77 6.84 8.08
C LYS A 84 16.19 7.31 7.71
N ARG A 85 17.18 6.40 7.71
CA ARG A 85 18.57 6.70 7.29
C ARG A 85 18.70 6.90 5.77
N VAL A 86 17.78 6.35 4.99
CA VAL A 86 17.76 6.40 3.51
C VAL A 86 16.54 7.22 3.04
N ALA A 87 15.96 8.04 3.93
CA ALA A 87 14.85 8.92 3.63
C ALA A 87 15.35 10.09 2.75
N THR A 88 15.51 9.81 1.46
CA THR A 88 15.73 10.80 0.43
C THR A 88 14.39 11.21 -0.19
N ASP A 89 14.32 12.43 -0.72
CA ASP A 89 13.19 12.92 -1.50
C ASP A 89 13.05 12.21 -2.87
N ARG A 90 13.64 11.04 -3.09
CA ARG A 90 13.53 10.30 -4.35
C ARG A 90 13.05 8.88 -4.09
N VAL A 91 12.19 8.39 -4.98
CA VAL A 91 11.84 6.97 -5.01
C VAL A 91 13.06 6.21 -5.54
N SER A 92 13.58 5.26 -4.74
CA SER A 92 14.67 4.40 -5.20
C SER A 92 14.14 3.39 -6.22
N VAL A 93 14.99 2.96 -7.16
CA VAL A 93 14.61 1.90 -8.12
C VAL A 93 14.16 0.63 -7.38
N ALA A 94 14.82 0.31 -6.26
CA ALA A 94 14.45 -0.83 -5.41
C ALA A 94 13.02 -0.71 -4.87
N ASP A 95 12.59 0.47 -4.42
CA ASP A 95 11.22 0.69 -3.94
C ASP A 95 10.20 0.56 -5.07
N GLY A 96 10.55 1.01 -6.28
CA GLY A 96 9.72 0.82 -7.47
C GLY A 96 9.56 -0.66 -7.83
N VAL A 97 10.65 -1.44 -7.81
CA VAL A 97 10.62 -2.89 -8.06
C VAL A 97 9.78 -3.60 -6.99
N LEU A 98 9.98 -3.28 -5.71
CA LEU A 98 9.20 -3.86 -4.63
C LEU A 98 7.72 -3.50 -4.72
N ALA A 99 7.38 -2.26 -5.11
CA ALA A 99 6.01 -1.85 -5.35
C ALA A 99 5.34 -2.70 -6.45
N VAL A 100 6.05 -2.93 -7.57
CA VAL A 100 5.54 -3.75 -8.68
C VAL A 100 5.40 -5.21 -8.28
N LEU A 101 6.40 -5.79 -7.61
CA LEU A 101 6.34 -7.18 -7.14
C LEU A 101 5.22 -7.39 -6.11
N ALA A 102 5.04 -6.46 -5.19
CA ALA A 102 3.99 -6.51 -4.18
C ALA A 102 2.61 -6.38 -4.83
N ALA A 103 2.44 -5.44 -5.76
CA ALA A 103 1.19 -5.28 -6.51
C ALA A 103 0.86 -6.52 -7.36
N ALA A 104 1.86 -7.07 -8.06
CA ALA A 104 1.69 -8.24 -8.91
C ALA A 104 1.32 -9.49 -8.10
N SER A 105 1.98 -9.72 -6.96
CA SER A 105 1.68 -10.85 -6.08
C SER A 105 0.31 -10.72 -5.41
N ALA A 106 -0.04 -9.53 -4.90
CA ALA A 106 -1.35 -9.29 -4.30
C ALA A 106 -2.50 -9.31 -5.33
N GLY A 107 -2.24 -8.86 -6.56
CA GLY A 107 -3.18 -8.85 -7.69
C GLY A 107 -3.27 -10.18 -8.44
N PHE A 108 -2.39 -11.14 -8.16
CA PHE A 108 -2.36 -12.42 -8.87
C PHE A 108 -3.70 -13.16 -8.79
N LEU A 109 -4.34 -13.17 -7.61
CA LEU A 109 -5.65 -13.77 -7.43
C LEU A 109 -6.72 -13.10 -8.32
N ALA A 110 -6.70 -11.78 -8.44
CA ALA A 110 -7.64 -11.05 -9.28
C ALA A 110 -7.44 -11.33 -10.78
N LEU A 111 -6.19 -11.43 -11.24
CA LEU A 111 -5.85 -11.67 -12.64
C LEU A 111 -6.14 -13.12 -13.08
N PHE A 112 -5.87 -14.08 -12.19
CA PHE A 112 -5.97 -15.51 -12.46
C PHE A 112 -7.12 -16.16 -11.68
N TYR A 113 -8.15 -15.38 -11.34
CA TYR A 113 -9.26 -15.84 -10.51
C TYR A 113 -9.90 -17.12 -11.08
N ALA A 114 -10.24 -17.12 -12.36
CA ALA A 114 -10.91 -18.25 -13.02
C ALA A 114 -10.06 -19.53 -12.94
N SER A 115 -8.77 -19.46 -13.24
CA SER A 115 -7.89 -20.62 -13.18
C SER A 115 -7.69 -21.11 -11.75
N ILE A 116 -7.47 -20.21 -10.78
CA ILE A 116 -7.29 -20.60 -9.38
C ILE A 116 -8.55 -21.29 -8.85
N THR A 117 -9.73 -20.76 -9.17
CA THR A 117 -11.00 -21.36 -8.71
C THR A 117 -11.32 -22.69 -9.39
N ALA A 118 -10.76 -22.97 -10.57
CA ALA A 118 -11.00 -24.23 -11.28
C ALA A 118 -10.39 -25.46 -10.57
N HIS A 119 -9.35 -25.25 -9.74
CA HIS A 119 -8.68 -26.32 -8.97
C HIS A 119 -8.81 -26.10 -7.46
N THR A 120 -9.93 -25.51 -7.03
CA THR A 120 -10.18 -25.22 -5.61
C THR A 120 -10.13 -26.51 -4.79
N GLY A 121 -9.02 -26.73 -4.08
CA GLY A 121 -8.75 -27.95 -3.30
C GLY A 121 -7.35 -28.55 -3.50
N ALA A 122 -6.67 -28.19 -4.60
CA ALA A 122 -5.29 -28.61 -4.87
C ALA A 122 -4.46 -27.43 -5.43
N PRO A 123 -4.15 -26.41 -4.60
CA PRO A 123 -3.37 -25.27 -5.04
C PRO A 123 -1.98 -25.70 -5.51
N THR A 124 -1.52 -25.10 -6.61
CA THR A 124 -0.20 -25.42 -7.17
C THR A 124 0.91 -24.85 -6.29
N GLY A 125 2.09 -25.47 -6.30
CA GLY A 125 3.24 -24.94 -5.56
C GLY A 125 3.62 -23.51 -5.95
N PHE A 126 3.35 -23.12 -7.20
CA PHE A 126 3.57 -21.77 -7.70
C PHE A 126 2.59 -20.74 -7.11
N GLU A 127 1.30 -21.06 -7.04
CA GLU A 127 0.28 -20.21 -6.40
C GLU A 127 0.62 -19.98 -4.93
N VAL A 128 1.04 -21.03 -4.23
CA VAL A 128 1.48 -20.95 -2.83
C VAL A 128 2.72 -20.07 -2.69
N ALA A 129 3.70 -20.21 -3.59
CA ALA A 129 4.91 -19.39 -3.56
C ALA A 129 4.60 -17.90 -3.79
N ILE A 130 3.70 -17.56 -4.71
CA ILE A 130 3.27 -16.17 -4.94
C ILE A 130 2.52 -15.64 -3.71
N ALA A 131 1.63 -16.43 -3.12
CA ALA A 131 0.90 -16.03 -1.92
C ALA A 131 1.85 -15.77 -0.74
N ALA A 132 2.85 -16.64 -0.54
CA ALA A 132 3.87 -16.47 0.48
C ALA A 132 4.74 -15.21 0.24
N LEU A 133 5.16 -14.98 -1.01
CA LEU A 133 5.88 -13.76 -1.38
C LEU A 133 5.03 -12.50 -1.13
N GLY A 134 3.77 -12.51 -1.55
CA GLY A 134 2.84 -11.41 -1.33
C GLY A 134 2.63 -11.11 0.15
N MET A 135 2.52 -12.15 0.97
CA MET A 135 2.44 -12.02 2.43
C MET A 135 3.71 -11.36 3.01
N ALA A 136 4.89 -11.81 2.61
CA ALA A 136 6.16 -11.22 3.07
C ALA A 136 6.29 -9.75 2.68
N LEU A 137 5.92 -9.40 1.43
CA LEU A 137 5.94 -8.03 0.93
C LEU A 137 4.89 -7.14 1.62
N LEU A 138 3.72 -7.69 1.95
CA LEU A 138 2.70 -6.99 2.72
C LEU A 138 3.18 -6.63 4.13
N LEU A 139 3.83 -7.57 4.82
CA LEU A 139 4.41 -7.33 6.14
C LEU A 139 5.52 -6.27 6.10
N GLU A 140 6.34 -6.28 5.04
CA GLU A 140 7.34 -5.24 4.82
C GLU A 140 6.70 -3.87 4.52
N ALA A 141 5.60 -3.84 3.75
CA ALA A 141 4.85 -2.61 3.48
C ALA A 141 4.25 -2.02 4.77
N THR A 142 3.64 -2.84 5.63
CA THR A 142 3.10 -2.38 6.91
C THR A 142 4.21 -1.88 7.84
N ARG A 143 5.38 -2.54 7.88
CA ARG A 143 6.56 -2.05 8.60
C ARG A 143 6.99 -0.65 8.13
N ARG A 144 6.91 -0.37 6.83
CA ARG A 144 7.25 0.95 6.24
C ARG A 144 6.23 2.03 6.58
N VAL A 145 4.94 1.72 6.57
CA VAL A 145 3.85 2.69 6.78
C VAL A 145 3.67 3.02 8.26
N LEU A 146 3.68 2.01 9.13
CA LEU A 146 3.37 2.15 10.56
C LEU A 146 4.62 2.29 11.43
N GLY A 147 5.81 2.04 10.86
CA GLY A 147 7.09 2.04 11.56
C GLY A 147 7.34 0.79 12.41
N LEU A 148 8.57 0.71 12.97
CA LEU A 148 8.99 -0.29 13.96
C LEU A 148 8.02 -0.52 15.15
N PRO A 149 7.27 0.49 15.66
CA PRO A 149 6.42 0.30 16.83
C PRO A 149 5.34 -0.78 16.66
N MET A 150 4.80 -0.99 15.44
CA MET A 150 3.75 -1.99 15.23
C MET A 150 4.27 -3.42 15.02
N VAL A 151 5.50 -3.59 14.50
CA VAL A 151 6.11 -4.93 14.40
C VAL A 151 6.47 -5.47 15.79
N LEU A 152 6.89 -4.59 16.70
CA LEU A 152 7.13 -4.93 18.11
C LEU A 152 5.84 -5.17 18.93
N LEU A 153 4.67 -4.72 18.47
CA LEU A 153 3.38 -5.02 19.11
C LEU A 153 2.76 -6.33 18.61
N ALA A 154 3.17 -6.80 17.43
CA ALA A 154 2.68 -8.05 16.84
C ALA A 154 3.51 -9.29 17.23
N LEU A 155 4.67 -9.09 17.89
CA LEU A 155 5.54 -10.13 18.42
C LEU A 155 5.41 -10.18 19.95
#